data_AF-A0A2G6D2Q2-F1
#
_entry.id   AF-A0A2G6D2Q2-F1
#
_cell.length_a   1.000
_cell.length_b   1.000
_cell.length_c   1.000
_cell.angle_alpha   90.00
_cell.angle_beta   90.00
_cell.angle_gamma   90.00
#
_symmetry.space_group_name_H-M   'P 1'
#
loop_
_entity.id
_entity.type
_entity.pdbx_description
1 polymer ?
#
loop_
_entity_poly.entity_id
_entity_poly.type
_entity_poly.pdbx_seq_one_letter_code
_entity_poly.pdbx_strand_id
1 'polypeptide(L)'
;MAGISPTSRTLEYLRSQGWVADKVEQFNPHAGKFGQRKDMFGFGDIVCMGENSIMAIQSCGQDFSGHHKKITEDEKVAPLAYQWIKNGGRLILIGWRKVKLKRGGKAMRWSPRIKEYELADFEDFPE
;
A
#
# COMPACT_ATOMS: atom_id res chain seq x y z
N MET A 1 -20.39 14.41 3.83
CA MET A 1 -19.49 13.63 4.72
C MET A 1 -18.44 12.96 3.86
N ALA A 2 -17.16 13.25 4.09
CA ALA A 2 -16.09 12.52 3.42
C ALA A 2 -16.14 11.06 3.87
N GLY A 3 -16.19 10.11 2.93
CA GLY A 3 -16.13 8.69 3.26
C GLY A 3 -14.78 8.32 3.89
N ILE A 4 -14.74 7.21 4.64
CA ILE A 4 -13.50 6.67 5.21
C ILE A 4 -12.45 6.52 4.09
N SER A 5 -11.28 7.13 4.28
CA SER A 5 -10.17 7.08 3.32
C SER A 5 -9.64 5.66 3.14
N PRO A 6 -9.03 5.31 2.00
CA PRO A 6 -8.36 4.03 1.81
C PRO A 6 -7.36 3.73 2.94
N THR A 7 -6.50 4.69 3.30
CA THR A 7 -5.50 4.56 4.37
C THR A 7 -6.15 4.24 5.72
N SER A 8 -7.20 4.97 6.10
CA SER A 8 -7.93 4.73 7.36
C SER A 8 -8.53 3.32 7.39
N ARG A 9 -9.11 2.87 6.27
CA ARG A 9 -9.69 1.51 6.17
C ARG A 9 -8.61 0.43 6.21
N THR A 10 -7.44 0.69 5.63
CA THR A 10 -6.29 -0.21 5.67
C THR A 10 -5.73 -0.35 7.08
N LEU A 11 -5.60 0.76 7.83
CA LEU A 11 -5.20 0.71 9.24
C LEU A 11 -6.18 -0.11 10.09
N GLU A 12 -7.49 0.11 9.92
CA GLU A 12 -8.53 -0.66 10.62
C GLU A 12 -8.44 -2.16 10.27
N TYR A 13 -8.29 -2.48 8.97
CA TYR A 13 -8.12 -3.85 8.49
C TYR A 13 -6.89 -4.52 9.13
N LEU A 14 -5.71 -3.92 9.02
CA LEU A 14 -4.46 -4.49 9.55
C LEU A 14 -4.54 -4.72 11.08
N ARG A 15 -5.05 -3.73 11.82
CA ARG A 15 -5.19 -3.83 13.28
C ARG A 15 -6.20 -4.91 13.68
N SER A 16 -7.28 -5.08 12.92
CA SER A 16 -8.24 -6.17 13.15
C SER A 16 -7.64 -7.57 12.94
N GLN A 17 -6.58 -7.67 12.13
CA GLN A 17 -5.83 -8.90 11.88
C GLN A 17 -4.67 -9.09 12.87
N GLY A 18 -4.52 -8.21 13.88
CA GLY A 18 -3.48 -8.33 14.91
C GLY A 18 -2.15 -7.64 14.59
N TRP A 19 -2.04 -6.92 13.48
CA TRP A 19 -0.83 -6.18 13.13
C TRP A 19 -0.73 -4.86 13.90
N VAL A 20 0.48 -4.52 14.36
CA VAL A 20 0.79 -3.17 14.84
C VAL A 20 1.09 -2.32 13.61
N ALA A 21 0.18 -1.41 13.26
CA ALA A 21 0.24 -0.63 12.02
C ALA A 21 0.15 0.87 12.28
N ASP A 22 1.02 1.64 11.61
CA ASP A 22 1.03 3.10 11.66
C ASP A 22 1.25 3.75 10.29
N LYS A 23 0.71 4.95 10.13
CA LYS A 23 0.80 5.74 8.91
C LYS A 23 2.16 6.43 8.84
N VAL A 24 2.85 6.29 7.71
CA VAL A 24 4.12 6.96 7.43
C VAL A 24 3.98 8.11 6.42
N GLU A 25 2.87 8.19 5.67
CA GLU A 25 2.62 9.35 4.80
C GLU A 25 2.45 10.63 5.63
N GLN A 26 3.27 11.64 5.36
CA GLN A 26 3.23 12.93 6.02
C GLN A 26 3.31 14.07 5.01
N PHE A 27 2.66 15.20 5.31
CA PHE A 27 2.82 16.42 4.52
C PHE A 27 4.04 17.18 5.03
N ASN A 28 5.04 17.38 4.16
CA ASN A 28 6.19 18.22 4.45
C ASN A 28 5.99 19.61 3.81
N PRO A 29 5.76 20.67 4.62
CA PRO A 29 5.52 22.01 4.09
C PRO A 29 6.77 22.64 3.44
N HIS A 30 7.96 22.13 3.78
CA HIS A 30 9.24 22.61 3.24
C HIS A 30 9.69 21.86 1.97
N ALA A 31 8.92 20.86 1.53
CA ALA A 31 9.22 20.12 0.31
C ALA A 31 8.62 20.83 -0.91
N GLY A 32 9.44 21.58 -1.66
CA GLY A 32 9.01 22.29 -2.86
C GLY A 32 8.18 23.55 -2.58
N LYS A 33 7.69 24.21 -3.66
CA LYS A 33 7.05 25.54 -3.58
C LYS A 33 5.76 25.58 -2.74
N PHE A 34 5.00 24.48 -2.69
CA PHE A 34 3.69 24.42 -2.02
C PHE A 34 3.63 23.32 -0.94
N GLY A 35 4.78 22.80 -0.52
CA GLY A 35 4.85 21.57 0.26
C GLY A 35 4.48 20.33 -0.56
N GLN A 36 4.90 19.16 -0.10
CA GLN A 36 4.63 17.88 -0.76
C GLN A 36 4.26 16.83 0.27
N ARG A 37 3.32 15.95 -0.08
CA ARG A 37 3.12 14.71 0.66
C ARG A 37 4.25 13.76 0.32
N LYS A 38 4.84 13.17 1.35
CA LYS A 38 5.88 12.18 1.23
C LYS A 38 5.42 10.92 1.95
N ASP A 39 5.54 9.81 1.25
CA ASP A 39 5.38 8.46 1.75
C ASP A 39 6.78 7.84 1.98
N MET A 40 6.82 6.64 2.56
CA MET A 40 8.06 5.91 2.72
C MET A 40 8.50 5.37 1.34
N PHE A 41 9.68 5.80 0.88
CA PHE A 41 10.34 5.35 -0.35
C PHE A 41 9.52 5.48 -1.66
N GLY A 42 8.42 6.22 -1.69
CA GLY A 42 7.58 6.33 -2.89
C GLY A 42 6.52 5.24 -3.04
N PHE A 43 6.48 4.25 -2.12
CA PHE A 43 5.55 3.10 -2.21
C PHE A 43 4.89 2.69 -0.87
N GLY A 44 5.31 3.23 0.27
CA GLY A 44 4.80 2.84 1.58
C GLY A 44 4.00 3.96 2.24
N ASP A 45 2.67 3.86 2.25
CA ASP A 45 1.80 4.80 2.99
C ASP A 45 1.73 4.46 4.48
N ILE A 46 1.83 3.17 4.79
CA ILE A 46 1.72 2.55 6.11
C ILE A 46 2.89 1.58 6.27
N VAL A 47 3.41 1.48 7.48
CA VAL A 47 4.28 0.37 7.91
C VAL A 47 3.57 -0.41 9.01
N CYS A 48 3.71 -1.73 8.99
CA CYS A 48 3.25 -2.57 10.08
C CYS A 48 4.29 -3.63 10.44
N MET A 49 4.17 -4.13 11.67
CA MET A 49 5.03 -5.15 12.23
C MET A 49 4.22 -6.16 13.03
N GLY A 50 4.65 -7.42 12.99
CA GLY A 50 3.96 -8.57 13.55
C GLY A 50 4.53 -9.86 12.95
N GLU A 51 4.30 -11.01 13.60
CA GLU A 51 4.68 -12.33 13.06
C GLU A 51 6.18 -12.43 12.64
N ASN A 52 7.08 -11.80 13.40
CA ASN A 52 8.51 -11.71 13.08
C ASN A 52 8.84 -11.07 11.71
N SER A 53 7.96 -10.21 11.20
CA SER A 53 8.12 -9.51 9.93
C SER A 53 7.82 -8.02 10.06
N ILE A 54 8.44 -7.23 9.17
CA ILE A 54 8.06 -5.84 8.90
C ILE A 54 7.45 -5.81 7.50
N MET A 55 6.39 -5.01 7.33
CA MET A 55 5.63 -4.95 6.10
C MET A 55 5.33 -3.49 5.74
N ALA A 56 5.67 -3.11 4.51
CA ALA A 56 5.27 -1.86 3.90
C ALA A 56 3.95 -2.06 3.15
N ILE A 57 3.04 -1.10 3.27
CA ILE A 57 1.72 -1.15 2.64
C ILE A 57 1.52 0.11 1.80
N GLN A 58 1.25 -0.08 0.51
CA GLN A 58 0.60 0.93 -0.32
C GLN A 58 -0.91 0.75 -0.20
N SER A 59 -1.63 1.80 0.18
CA SER A 59 -3.08 1.81 0.24
C SER A 59 -3.66 2.66 -0.88
N CYS A 60 -4.51 2.06 -1.72
CA CYS A 60 -5.14 2.80 -2.81
C CYS A 60 -6.66 2.63 -2.85
N GLY A 61 -7.32 3.57 -3.53
CA GLY A 61 -8.72 3.48 -3.89
C GLY A 61 -8.90 2.71 -5.20
N GLN A 62 -9.33 3.42 -6.24
CA GLN A 62 -9.61 2.83 -7.55
C GLN A 62 -8.37 2.60 -8.42
N ASP A 63 -7.28 3.33 -8.17
CA ASP A 63 -6.08 3.29 -9.02
C ASP A 63 -5.09 2.16 -8.67
N PHE A 64 -5.59 0.93 -8.57
CA PHE A 64 -4.75 -0.21 -8.23
C PHE A 64 -3.66 -0.47 -9.29
N SER A 65 -3.98 -0.27 -10.56
CA SER A 65 -3.04 -0.51 -11.66
C SER A 65 -1.93 0.53 -11.69
N GLY A 66 -2.25 1.82 -11.48
CA GLY A 66 -1.24 2.89 -11.43
C GLY A 66 -0.26 2.68 -10.29
N HIS A 67 -0.73 2.35 -9.09
CA HIS A 67 0.15 2.01 -7.98
C HIS A 67 0.96 0.73 -8.23
N HIS A 68 0.37 -0.27 -8.90
CA HIS A 68 1.12 -1.48 -9.25
C HIS A 68 2.31 -1.16 -10.15
N LYS A 69 2.08 -0.45 -11.27
CA LYS A 69 3.15 -0.03 -12.17
C LYS A 69 4.15 0.89 -11.50
N LYS A 70 3.70 1.80 -10.64
CA LYS A 70 4.62 2.65 -9.86
C LYS A 70 5.56 1.80 -8.99
N ILE A 71 5.06 0.73 -8.40
CA ILE A 71 5.88 -0.15 -7.55
C ILE A 71 6.84 -0.99 -8.40
N THR A 72 6.41 -1.51 -9.55
CA THR A 72 7.19 -2.51 -10.31
C THR A 72 8.01 -1.95 -11.47
N GLU A 73 7.63 -0.80 -12.02
CA GLU A 73 8.18 -0.29 -13.29
C GLU A 73 8.79 1.13 -13.16
N ASP A 74 8.42 1.92 -12.14
CA ASP A 74 8.95 3.28 -12.01
C ASP A 74 10.45 3.27 -11.66
N GLU A 75 11.25 3.93 -12.49
CA GLU A 75 12.72 3.95 -12.39
C GLU A 75 13.27 4.43 -11.04
N LYS A 76 12.48 5.19 -10.25
CA LYS A 76 12.90 5.70 -8.94
C LYS A 76 12.35 4.86 -7.80
N VAL A 77 11.16 4.28 -7.96
CA VAL A 77 10.44 3.58 -6.89
C VAL A 77 10.72 2.08 -6.93
N ALA A 78 10.74 1.46 -8.11
CA ALA A 78 10.92 0.02 -8.26
C ALA A 78 12.25 -0.50 -7.69
N PRO A 79 13.41 0.18 -7.89
CA PRO A 79 14.65 -0.24 -7.24
C PRO A 79 14.57 -0.24 -5.71
N LEU A 80 13.85 0.72 -5.12
CA LEU A 80 13.70 0.82 -3.67
C LEU A 80 12.76 -0.27 -3.13
N ALA A 81 11.69 -0.58 -3.87
CA ALA A 81 10.76 -1.66 -3.53
C ALA A 81 11.46 -3.02 -3.59
N TYR A 82 12.27 -3.26 -4.64
CA TYR A 82 13.12 -4.44 -4.75
C TYR A 82 14.07 -4.55 -3.54
N GLN A 83 14.80 -3.48 -3.20
CA GLN A 83 15.71 -3.46 -2.05
C GLN A 83 15.00 -3.76 -0.73
N TRP A 84 13.80 -3.21 -0.51
CA TRP A 84 13.01 -3.50 0.69
C TRP A 84 12.73 -5.01 0.84
N ILE A 85 12.29 -5.65 -0.24
CA ILE A 85 11.98 -7.09 -0.25
C ILE A 85 13.25 -7.91 -0.10
N LYS A 86 14.33 -7.56 -0.80
CA LYS A 86 15.64 -8.22 -0.70
C LYS A 86 16.20 -8.21 0.72
N ASN A 87 15.92 -7.14 1.49
CA ASN A 87 16.33 -7.00 2.89
C ASN A 87 15.34 -7.65 3.89
N GLY A 88 14.41 -8.49 3.42
CA GLY A 88 13.50 -9.27 4.27
C GLY A 88 12.20 -8.55 4.64
N GLY A 89 11.95 -7.36 4.09
CA GLY A 89 10.67 -6.68 4.25
C GLY A 89 9.58 -7.29 3.36
N ARG A 90 8.33 -7.31 3.83
CA ARG A 90 7.18 -7.65 2.99
C ARG A 90 6.61 -6.38 2.36
N LEU A 91 6.13 -6.45 1.12
CA LEU A 91 5.49 -5.31 0.46
C LEU A 91 4.12 -5.74 -0.08
N ILE A 92 3.07 -4.99 0.30
CA ILE A 92 1.71 -5.29 -0.11
C ILE A 92 1.00 -4.03 -0.64
N LEU A 93 0.35 -4.17 -1.79
CA LEU A 93 -0.62 -3.20 -2.30
C LEU A 93 -2.04 -3.63 -1.91
N ILE A 94 -2.74 -2.76 -1.19
CA ILE A 94 -4.14 -2.95 -0.77
C ILE A 94 -5.03 -1.90 -1.45
N GLY A 95 -5.84 -2.35 -2.39
CA GLY A 95 -6.90 -1.56 -3.00
C GLY A 95 -8.27 -1.86 -2.41
N TRP A 96 -9.15 -0.86 -2.32
CA TRP A 96 -10.50 -1.07 -1.79
C TRP A 96 -11.57 -0.98 -2.86
N ARG A 97 -12.44 -2.00 -2.93
CA ARG A 97 -13.60 -2.02 -3.83
C ARG A 97 -14.88 -2.39 -3.09
N LYS A 98 -16.02 -1.93 -3.60
CA LYS A 98 -17.33 -2.40 -3.14
C LYS A 98 -17.71 -3.68 -3.87
N VAL A 99 -18.09 -4.71 -3.14
CA VAL A 99 -18.58 -5.98 -3.66
C VAL A 99 -19.97 -6.26 -3.09
N LYS A 100 -20.79 -7.02 -3.83
CA LYS A 100 -22.09 -7.45 -3.33
C LYS A 100 -21.90 -8.36 -2.11
N LEU A 101 -22.71 -8.16 -1.07
CA LEU A 101 -22.71 -9.01 0.12
C LEU A 101 -23.17 -10.44 -0.20
N LYS A 102 -24.17 -10.55 -1.07
CA LYS A 102 -24.71 -11.82 -1.60
C LYS A 102 -24.89 -11.69 -3.11
N ARG A 103 -24.66 -12.77 -3.87
CA ARG A 103 -24.93 -12.79 -5.32
C ARG A 103 -26.41 -12.45 -5.56
N GLY A 104 -26.67 -11.53 -6.49
CA GLY A 104 -28.03 -11.05 -6.79
C GLY A 104 -28.61 -10.02 -5.82
N GLY A 105 -28.00 -9.81 -4.65
CA GLY A 105 -28.47 -8.81 -3.67
C GLY A 105 -28.10 -7.36 -4.03
N LYS A 106 -28.76 -6.41 -3.36
CA LYS A 106 -28.49 -4.96 -3.46
C LYS A 106 -27.46 -4.46 -2.43
N ALA A 107 -27.32 -5.15 -1.30
CA ALA A 107 -26.39 -4.77 -0.24
C ALA A 107 -24.92 -4.92 -0.69
N MET A 108 -24.09 -3.91 -0.41
CA MET A 108 -22.68 -3.85 -0.76
C MET A 108 -21.80 -3.80 0.48
N ARG A 109 -20.61 -4.40 0.42
CA ARG A 109 -19.56 -4.27 1.44
C ARG A 109 -18.24 -3.85 0.80
N TRP A 110 -17.39 -3.18 1.57
CA TRP A 110 -16.00 -2.98 1.16
C TRP A 110 -15.23 -4.28 1.30
N SER A 111 -14.41 -4.59 0.32
CA SER A 111 -13.50 -5.74 0.32
C SER A 111 -12.14 -5.29 -0.16
N PRO A 112 -11.06 -5.71 0.50
CA PRO A 112 -9.72 -5.43 0.02
C PRO A 112 -9.43 -6.28 -1.23
N ARG A 113 -8.65 -5.71 -2.15
CA ARG A 113 -7.91 -6.37 -3.23
C ARG A 113 -6.45 -6.30 -2.81
N ILE A 114 -5.79 -7.44 -2.69
CA ILE A 114 -4.45 -7.55 -2.12
C ILE A 114 -3.52 -8.09 -3.21
N LYS A 115 -2.35 -7.47 -3.38
CA LYS A 115 -1.20 -8.01 -4.11
C LYS A 115 0.01 -7.93 -3.18
N GLU A 116 0.56 -9.08 -2.84
CA GLU A 116 1.86 -9.18 -2.19
C GLU A 116 2.94 -9.28 -3.27
N TYR A 117 4.03 -8.55 -3.08
CA TYR A 117 5.14 -8.50 -4.00
C TYR A 117 6.27 -9.40 -3.53
N GLU A 118 6.88 -10.09 -4.49
CA GLU A 118 8.04 -10.95 -4.32
C GLU A 118 9.16 -10.47 -5.26
N LEU A 119 10.38 -10.97 -5.09
CA LEU A 119 11.51 -10.58 -5.94
C LEU A 119 11.26 -10.84 -7.44
N ALA A 120 10.47 -11.88 -7.76
CA ALA A 120 10.08 -12.21 -9.13
C ALA A 120 9.18 -11.15 -9.79
N ASP A 121 8.59 -10.21 -9.03
CA ASP A 121 7.81 -9.12 -9.60
C ASP A 121 8.70 -7.97 -10.16
N PHE A 122 10.03 -8.08 -10.08
CA PHE A 122 11.01 -7.02 -10.40
C PHE A 122 12.08 -7.48 -11.40
N GLU A 123 11.74 -8.35 -12.36
CA GLU A 123 12.67 -9.05 -13.26
C GLU A 123 13.68 -8.14 -14.00
N ASP A 124 13.34 -6.86 -14.21
CA ASP A 124 14.16 -5.88 -14.93
C ASP A 124 15.17 -5.11 -14.06
N PHE A 125 15.21 -5.37 -12.75
CA PHE A 125 16.13 -4.70 -11.81
C PHE A 125 17.14 -5.71 -11.23
N PRO A 126 18.18 -6.11 -12.00
CA PRO A 126 19.23 -6.98 -11.49
C PRO A 126 20.09 -6.25 -10.43
N GLU A 127 20.75 -7.07 -9.60
CA GLU A 127 21.47 -6.70 -8.38
C GLU A 127 22.37 -5.46 -8.43
#